data_AF-A0A410Q9J1-F1
#
_entry.id   AF-A0A410Q9J1-F1
#
_cell.length_a   1.000
_cell.length_b   1.000
_cell.length_c   1.000
_cell.angle_alpha   90.00
_cell.angle_beta   90.00
_cell.angle_gamma   90.00
#
_symmetry.space_group_name_H-M   'P 1'
#
loop_
_entity.id
_entity.type
_entity.pdbx_description
1 polymer ?
#
loop_
_entity_poly.entity_id
_entity_poly.type
_entity_poly.pdbx_seq_one_letter_code
_entity_poly.pdbx_strand_id
1 'polypeptide(L)'
;MGRKILCFSLVCALIFGVFSVGYCQKNSLSKKEIERIVGEVARKRGIPSVILKSVAKTESSFTQFTPSGKIYASRGGNIGIMQVRSNAYNLKKLQEDPVYNIEAGADVLLAKWKYANSKMPQIGNMDPNILEHWYFALWAYNGLLNRNNPNQSSNTYQDKIYKTAQKIYGVKISSIDKKSLPKKGIPGKNIKLETPAKFHEGDIIKYKIGDIVLADGKEQLLLLNQPSGKEVGRVDDKTKLTIIEGPKLKNGFYFYKVKNKEKNKEGWIYGNWIKIVNKSS
;
A
#
# COMPACT_ATOMS: atom_id res chain seq x y z
N MET A 1 -45.14 -33.93 -65.83
CA MET A 1 -43.84 -33.24 -66.02
C MET A 1 -43.21 -33.08 -64.63
N GLY A 2 -42.26 -33.87 -64.15
CA GLY A 2 -41.25 -34.71 -64.80
C GLY A 2 -39.87 -34.21 -64.36
N ARG A 3 -39.30 -34.87 -63.33
CA ARG A 3 -38.04 -34.61 -62.61
C ARG A 3 -36.89 -34.00 -63.44
N LYS A 4 -36.14 -33.08 -62.83
CA LYS A 4 -34.70 -32.93 -63.06
C LYS A 4 -33.97 -33.19 -61.76
N ILE A 5 -33.37 -34.38 -61.66
CA ILE A 5 -32.27 -34.68 -60.74
C ILE A 5 -31.01 -34.53 -61.57
N LEU A 6 -30.05 -33.72 -61.11
CA LEU A 6 -28.66 -33.82 -61.54
C LEU A 6 -27.78 -33.77 -60.30
N CYS A 7 -27.13 -34.90 -60.01
CA CYS A 7 -26.03 -35.04 -59.08
C CYS A 7 -24.79 -34.29 -59.61
N PHE A 8 -24.00 -33.68 -58.71
CA PHE A 8 -22.54 -33.66 -58.84
C PHE A 8 -21.86 -33.51 -57.46
N SER A 9 -21.28 -34.62 -57.00
CA SER A 9 -19.97 -34.79 -56.37
C SER A 9 -19.51 -33.91 -55.19
N LEU A 10 -19.59 -34.52 -54.00
CA LEU A 10 -18.46 -34.83 -53.09
C LEU A 10 -17.22 -33.92 -53.12
N VAL A 11 -17.03 -33.08 -52.09
CA VAL A 11 -15.74 -32.89 -51.39
C VAL A 11 -16.00 -32.61 -49.91
N CYS A 12 -15.55 -33.54 -49.07
CA CYS A 12 -15.35 -33.35 -47.64
C CYS A 12 -14.25 -32.33 -47.36
N ALA A 13 -14.52 -31.34 -46.51
CA ALA A 13 -13.56 -30.79 -45.54
C ALA A 13 -14.27 -29.78 -44.62
N LEU A 14 -14.89 -30.30 -43.55
CA LEU A 14 -15.28 -29.52 -42.38
C LEU A 14 -14.02 -28.98 -41.71
N ILE A 15 -13.66 -27.74 -42.02
CA ILE A 15 -12.51 -27.05 -41.43
C ILE A 15 -13.03 -25.94 -40.50
N PHE A 16 -12.81 -26.23 -39.22
CA PHE A 16 -12.54 -25.31 -38.11
C PHE A 16 -13.66 -24.41 -37.61
N GLY A 17 -14.28 -24.91 -36.54
CA GLY A 17 -14.87 -24.08 -35.49
C GLY A 17 -14.79 -24.81 -34.16
N VAL A 18 -13.59 -25.28 -33.77
CA VAL A 18 -13.36 -25.64 -32.36
C VAL A 18 -13.48 -24.34 -31.58
N PHE A 19 -14.65 -24.07 -31.02
CA PHE A 19 -14.77 -23.13 -29.92
C PHE A 19 -13.97 -23.72 -28.77
N SER A 20 -12.69 -23.36 -28.72
CA SER A 20 -11.92 -23.40 -27.49
C SER A 20 -12.55 -22.37 -26.56
N VAL A 21 -13.62 -22.76 -25.87
CA VAL A 21 -13.97 -22.17 -24.58
C VAL A 21 -12.91 -22.65 -23.59
N GLY A 22 -11.71 -22.10 -23.78
CA GLY A 22 -10.58 -22.17 -22.90
C GLY A 22 -10.22 -20.75 -22.49
N TYR A 23 -11.21 -19.94 -22.08
CA TYR A 23 -10.88 -18.77 -21.29
C TYR A 23 -10.57 -19.27 -19.89
N CYS A 24 -9.27 -19.47 -19.67
CA CYS A 24 -8.65 -19.72 -18.38
C CYS A 24 -9.34 -18.84 -17.33
N GLN A 25 -10.12 -19.47 -16.45
CA GLN A 25 -10.57 -18.88 -15.20
C GLN A 25 -9.31 -18.72 -14.34
N LYS A 26 -8.53 -17.66 -14.63
CA LYS A 26 -7.45 -17.20 -13.78
C LYS A 26 -8.14 -16.81 -12.48
N ASN A 27 -8.13 -17.70 -11.47
CA ASN A 27 -8.79 -17.54 -10.17
C ASN A 27 -8.68 -16.08 -9.68
N SER A 28 -9.68 -15.27 -9.99
CA SER A 28 -9.64 -13.84 -9.76
C SER A 28 -10.16 -13.61 -8.36
N LEU A 29 -9.32 -13.10 -7.47
CA LEU A 29 -9.68 -12.78 -6.10
C LEU A 29 -10.94 -11.91 -6.05
N SER A 30 -11.87 -12.24 -5.17
CA SER A 30 -13.05 -11.41 -4.92
C SER A 30 -12.64 -10.06 -4.32
N LYS A 31 -13.52 -9.04 -4.43
CA LYS A 31 -13.26 -7.73 -3.81
C LYS A 31 -13.03 -7.81 -2.31
N LYS A 32 -13.73 -8.73 -1.62
CA LYS A 32 -13.58 -8.97 -0.18
C LYS A 32 -12.21 -9.58 0.14
N GLU A 33 -11.72 -10.52 -0.68
CA GLU A 33 -10.38 -11.08 -0.53
C GLU A 33 -9.30 -10.04 -0.82
N ILE A 34 -9.46 -9.23 -1.87
CA ILE A 34 -8.55 -8.12 -2.18
C ILE A 34 -8.49 -7.15 -1.00
N GLU A 35 -9.64 -6.73 -0.47
CA GLU A 35 -9.72 -5.84 0.68
C GLU A 35 -9.04 -6.43 1.94
N ARG A 36 -9.22 -7.74 2.19
CA ARG A 36 -8.51 -8.46 3.26
C ARG A 36 -6.99 -8.39 3.05
N ILE A 37 -6.51 -8.66 1.85
CA ILE A 37 -5.07 -8.61 1.50
C ILE A 37 -4.53 -7.19 1.64
N VAL A 38 -5.27 -6.16 1.19
CA VAL A 38 -4.89 -4.75 1.42
C VAL A 38 -4.72 -4.49 2.91
N GLY A 39 -5.64 -4.97 3.75
CA GLY A 39 -5.53 -4.81 5.20
C GLY A 39 -4.34 -5.54 5.82
N GLU A 40 -3.99 -6.74 5.33
CA GLU A 40 -2.82 -7.50 5.77
C GLU A 40 -1.50 -6.82 5.36
N VAL A 41 -1.41 -6.40 4.10
CA VAL A 41 -0.26 -5.66 3.57
C VAL A 41 -0.08 -4.34 4.33
N ALA A 42 -1.15 -3.61 4.61
CA ALA A 42 -1.08 -2.37 5.38
C ALA A 42 -0.44 -2.60 6.76
N ARG A 43 -1.00 -3.54 7.53
CA ARG A 43 -0.57 -3.81 8.91
C ARG A 43 0.89 -4.24 8.99
N LYS A 44 1.34 -5.14 8.10
CA LYS A 44 2.75 -5.58 8.06
C LYS A 44 3.70 -4.47 7.62
N ARG A 45 3.23 -3.55 6.77
CA ARG A 45 4.00 -2.40 6.28
C ARG A 45 3.97 -1.19 7.21
N GLY A 46 3.34 -1.29 8.38
CA GLY A 46 3.25 -0.16 9.31
C GLY A 46 2.37 0.97 8.80
N ILE A 47 1.29 0.64 8.09
CA ILE A 47 0.25 1.56 7.62
C ILE A 47 -1.06 1.13 8.30
N PRO A 48 -1.85 2.05 8.88
CA PRO A 48 -3.17 1.70 9.40
C PRO A 48 -4.03 1.10 8.29
N SER A 49 -4.64 -0.05 8.54
CA SER A 49 -5.34 -0.82 7.51
C SER A 49 -6.51 -0.05 6.91
N VAL A 50 -7.21 0.73 7.73
CA VAL A 50 -8.30 1.61 7.31
C VAL A 50 -7.84 2.65 6.29
N ILE A 51 -6.62 3.17 6.41
CA ILE A 51 -6.05 4.16 5.47
C ILE A 51 -5.81 3.49 4.13
N LEU A 52 -5.05 2.39 4.09
CA LEU A 52 -4.70 1.75 2.81
C LEU A 52 -5.93 1.15 2.11
N LYS A 53 -6.88 0.57 2.87
CA LYS A 53 -8.16 0.10 2.35
C LYS A 53 -8.97 1.24 1.73
N SER A 54 -9.03 2.39 2.41
CA SER A 54 -9.73 3.57 1.88
C SER A 54 -9.07 4.14 0.62
N VAL A 55 -7.73 4.09 0.53
CA VAL A 55 -6.98 4.42 -0.70
C VAL A 55 -7.35 3.46 -1.83
N ALA A 56 -7.20 2.14 -1.63
CA ALA A 56 -7.53 1.13 -2.64
C ALA A 56 -8.98 1.23 -3.14
N LYS A 57 -9.92 1.49 -2.22
CA LYS A 57 -11.32 1.72 -2.56
C LYS A 57 -11.51 2.97 -3.42
N THR A 58 -10.84 4.06 -3.07
CA THR A 58 -10.96 5.35 -3.76
C THR A 58 -10.28 5.34 -5.13
N GLU A 59 -9.15 4.62 -5.26
CA GLU A 59 -8.38 4.53 -6.49
C GLU A 59 -9.03 3.66 -7.57
N SER A 60 -9.60 2.51 -7.19
CA SER A 60 -10.11 1.54 -8.18
C SER A 60 -11.34 0.76 -7.74
N SER A 61 -11.86 1.00 -6.53
CA SER A 61 -12.84 0.11 -5.89
C SER A 61 -12.37 -1.36 -5.84
N PHE A 62 -11.10 -1.57 -5.48
CA PHE A 62 -10.46 -2.89 -5.38
C PHE A 62 -10.41 -3.66 -6.71
N THR A 63 -10.21 -2.96 -7.83
CA THR A 63 -10.32 -3.55 -9.16
C THR A 63 -8.94 -3.71 -9.79
N GLN A 64 -8.49 -4.96 -10.01
CA GLN A 64 -7.31 -5.25 -10.82
C GLN A 64 -7.66 -5.44 -12.30
N PHE A 65 -8.78 -6.11 -12.57
CA PHE A 65 -9.27 -6.39 -13.92
C PHE A 65 -10.70 -5.83 -14.09
N THR A 66 -11.00 -5.26 -15.25
CA THR A 66 -12.34 -4.84 -15.63
C THR A 66 -13.27 -6.06 -15.70
N PRO A 67 -14.61 -5.86 -15.73
CA PRO A 67 -15.55 -6.96 -15.95
C PRO A 67 -15.29 -7.77 -17.23
N SER A 68 -14.65 -7.16 -18.24
CA SER A 68 -14.23 -7.82 -19.49
C SER A 68 -12.86 -8.52 -19.41
N GLY A 69 -12.25 -8.61 -18.23
CA GLY A 69 -10.96 -9.27 -18.00
C GLY A 69 -9.73 -8.45 -18.40
N LYS A 70 -9.89 -7.20 -18.85
CA LYS A 70 -8.76 -6.32 -19.18
C LYS A 70 -8.12 -5.75 -17.91
N ILE A 71 -6.83 -5.46 -17.93
CA ILE A 71 -6.15 -4.76 -16.83
C ILE A 71 -6.84 -3.42 -16.58
N TYR A 72 -7.18 -3.13 -15.33
CA TYR A 72 -7.73 -1.84 -14.94
C TYR A 72 -6.62 -0.79 -14.94
N ALA A 73 -6.74 0.24 -15.76
CA ALA A 73 -5.80 1.35 -15.81
C ALA A 73 -6.52 2.69 -16.00
N SER A 74 -6.04 3.73 -15.33
CA SER A 74 -6.52 5.10 -15.59
C SER A 74 -5.98 5.65 -16.90
N ARG A 75 -6.59 6.74 -17.40
CA ARG A 75 -6.13 7.47 -18.59
C ARG A 75 -4.65 7.91 -18.50
N GLY A 76 -4.15 8.14 -17.28
CA GLY A 76 -2.75 8.49 -17.02
C GLY A 76 -1.78 7.31 -16.95
N GLY A 77 -2.25 6.08 -17.23
CA GLY A 77 -1.44 4.87 -17.21
C GLY A 77 -1.14 4.31 -15.82
N ASN A 78 -1.90 4.71 -14.78
CA ASN A 78 -1.77 4.10 -13.45
C ASN A 78 -2.53 2.78 -13.41
N ILE A 79 -1.94 1.75 -12.82
CA ILE A 79 -2.36 0.36 -13.00
C ILE A 79 -2.96 -0.21 -11.72
N GLY A 80 -4.07 -0.92 -11.89
CA GLY A 80 -4.62 -1.88 -10.94
C GLY A 80 -5.22 -1.27 -9.67
N ILE A 81 -5.25 -2.09 -8.62
CA ILE A 81 -5.95 -1.83 -7.35
C ILE A 81 -5.52 -0.52 -6.71
N MET A 82 -4.21 -0.27 -6.67
CA MET A 82 -3.61 0.87 -6.00
C MET A 82 -3.28 2.03 -6.94
N GLN A 83 -3.60 1.91 -8.23
CA GLN A 83 -3.28 2.90 -9.27
C GLN A 83 -1.80 3.31 -9.22
N VAL A 84 -0.90 2.34 -9.38
CA VAL A 84 0.55 2.56 -9.34
C VAL A 84 1.09 2.84 -10.74
N ARG A 85 2.02 3.78 -10.84
CA ARG A 85 2.84 4.04 -12.04
C ARG A 85 4.28 4.33 -11.62
N SER A 86 5.20 3.43 -11.98
CA SER A 86 6.64 3.62 -11.76
C SER A 86 7.43 2.57 -12.54
N ASN A 87 8.60 2.98 -13.05
CA ASN A 87 9.54 2.09 -13.75
C ASN A 87 10.37 1.23 -12.78
N ALA A 88 10.27 1.46 -11.46
CA ALA A 88 10.99 0.70 -10.45
C ALA A 88 10.37 -0.69 -10.18
N TYR A 89 9.15 -0.92 -10.66
CA TYR A 89 8.42 -2.18 -10.45
C TYR A 89 8.40 -3.02 -11.71
N ASN A 90 8.28 -4.34 -11.54
CA ASN A 90 8.05 -5.25 -12.65
C ASN A 90 6.67 -5.00 -13.25
N LEU A 91 6.62 -4.42 -14.46
CA LEU A 91 5.37 -4.02 -15.11
C LEU A 91 4.39 -5.19 -15.27
N LYS A 92 4.88 -6.36 -15.69
CA LYS A 92 4.05 -7.55 -15.89
C LYS A 92 3.39 -7.98 -14.58
N LYS A 93 4.15 -8.08 -13.49
CA LYS A 93 3.60 -8.38 -12.16
C LYS A 93 2.61 -7.30 -11.70
N LEU A 94 2.92 -6.03 -11.92
CA LEU A 94 2.03 -4.93 -11.55
C LEU A 94 0.65 -4.99 -12.24
N GLN A 95 0.63 -5.49 -13.47
CA GLN A 95 -0.57 -5.69 -14.29
C GLN A 95 -1.31 -6.98 -13.95
N GLU A 96 -0.60 -8.08 -13.70
CA GLU A 96 -1.17 -9.42 -13.67
C GLU A 96 -1.35 -10.01 -12.27
N ASP A 97 -0.64 -9.48 -11.27
CA ASP A 97 -0.62 -9.96 -9.88
C ASP A 97 -1.22 -8.90 -8.94
N PRO A 98 -2.47 -9.12 -8.47
CA PRO A 98 -3.13 -8.23 -7.52
C PRO A 98 -2.34 -7.99 -6.24
N VAL A 99 -1.67 -9.01 -5.69
CA VAL A 99 -0.92 -8.89 -4.43
C VAL A 99 0.30 -8.01 -4.65
N TYR A 100 1.03 -8.23 -5.73
CA TYR A 100 2.17 -7.37 -6.10
C TYR A 100 1.74 -5.92 -6.32
N ASN A 101 0.58 -5.68 -6.95
CA ASN A 101 0.04 -4.32 -7.11
C ASN A 101 -0.27 -3.65 -5.76
N ILE A 102 -0.85 -4.39 -4.82
CA ILE A 102 -1.15 -3.91 -3.46
C ILE A 102 0.14 -3.59 -2.70
N GLU A 103 1.14 -4.48 -2.73
CA GLU A 103 2.43 -4.25 -2.09
C GLU A 103 3.16 -3.04 -2.67
N ALA A 104 3.19 -2.91 -4.00
CA ALA A 104 3.76 -1.74 -4.67
C ALA A 104 3.04 -0.44 -4.26
N GLY A 105 1.71 -0.45 -4.16
CA GLY A 105 0.94 0.71 -3.69
C GLY A 105 1.24 1.09 -2.25
N ALA A 106 1.39 0.11 -1.35
CA ALA A 106 1.81 0.33 0.03
C ALA A 106 3.20 0.96 0.10
N ASP A 107 4.15 0.46 -0.71
CA ASP A 107 5.51 1.01 -0.80
C ASP A 107 5.51 2.45 -1.32
N VAL A 108 4.68 2.76 -2.33
CA VAL A 108 4.49 4.13 -2.81
C VAL A 108 3.95 5.01 -1.69
N LEU A 109 2.93 4.57 -0.94
CA LEU A 109 2.39 5.36 0.17
C LEU A 109 3.43 5.57 1.29
N LEU A 110 4.26 4.59 1.62
CA LEU A 110 5.37 4.76 2.56
C LEU A 110 6.43 5.74 2.04
N ALA A 111 6.72 5.74 0.74
CA ALA A 111 7.60 6.74 0.14
C ALA A 111 7.00 8.15 0.26
N LYS A 112 5.69 8.29 0.10
CA LYS A 112 4.97 9.56 0.31
C LYS A 112 4.91 9.98 1.77
N TRP A 113 4.78 9.05 2.69
CA TRP A 113 4.92 9.28 4.12
C TRP A 113 6.30 9.83 4.47
N LYS A 114 7.37 9.18 4.00
CA LYS A 114 8.75 9.65 4.17
C LYS A 114 8.97 11.04 3.56
N TYR A 115 8.42 11.28 2.37
CA TYR A 115 8.46 12.59 1.73
C TYR A 115 7.75 13.64 2.59
N ALA A 116 6.52 13.36 3.02
CA ALA A 116 5.74 14.27 3.85
C ALA A 116 6.50 14.64 5.14
N ASN A 117 7.08 13.64 5.79
CA ASN A 117 7.84 13.83 7.02
C ASN A 117 9.13 14.66 6.86
N SER A 118 9.60 14.90 5.63
CA SER A 118 10.82 15.67 5.37
C SER A 118 10.59 16.98 4.61
N LYS A 119 9.48 17.09 3.88
CA LYS A 119 9.23 18.18 2.92
C LYS A 119 7.87 18.86 3.09
N MET A 120 6.95 18.28 3.86
CA MET A 120 5.60 18.81 4.08
C MET A 120 5.38 19.08 5.57
N PRO A 121 4.25 19.73 5.93
CA PRO A 121 3.91 19.88 7.33
C PRO A 121 3.81 18.53 8.03
N GLN A 122 4.13 18.55 9.32
CA GLN A 122 3.99 17.39 10.20
C GLN A 122 2.79 17.61 11.12
N ILE A 123 2.14 16.51 11.50
CA ILE A 123 1.08 16.50 12.50
C ILE A 123 1.59 15.69 13.70
N GLY A 124 1.55 16.31 14.88
CA GLY A 124 2.07 15.75 16.12
C GLY A 124 3.52 15.29 15.99
N ASN A 125 3.79 14.12 16.58
CA ASN A 125 5.10 13.45 16.52
C ASN A 125 5.27 12.55 15.28
N MET A 126 4.33 12.61 14.32
CA MET A 126 4.27 11.71 13.17
C MET A 126 4.22 10.22 13.57
N ASP A 127 3.58 9.85 14.68
CA ASP A 127 3.30 8.44 14.97
C ASP A 127 2.48 7.82 13.82
N PRO A 128 2.99 6.79 13.10
CA PRO A 128 2.28 6.18 11.98
C PRO A 128 1.03 5.43 12.40
N ASN A 129 0.83 5.12 13.68
CA ASN A 129 -0.39 4.50 14.19
C ASN A 129 -1.50 5.52 14.46
N ILE A 130 -1.29 6.83 14.28
CA ILE A 130 -2.36 7.82 14.41
C ILE A 130 -2.89 8.17 13.01
N LEU A 131 -4.18 7.95 12.77
CA LEU A 131 -4.79 8.07 11.43
C LEU A 131 -4.65 9.48 10.84
N GLU A 132 -4.82 10.49 11.69
CA GLU A 132 -4.74 11.91 11.33
C GLU A 132 -3.35 12.30 10.82
N HIS A 133 -2.29 11.64 11.30
CA HIS A 133 -0.91 11.96 10.90
C HIS A 133 -0.64 11.66 9.42
N TRP A 134 -1.46 10.82 8.77
CA TRP A 134 -1.31 10.45 7.36
C TRP A 134 -1.79 11.52 6.38
N TYR A 135 -2.38 12.62 6.84
CA TYR A 135 -3.01 13.64 5.99
C TYR A 135 -2.11 14.10 4.82
N PHE A 136 -0.88 14.53 5.10
CA PHE A 136 0.01 15.05 4.06
C PHE A 136 0.62 13.94 3.19
N ALA A 137 0.75 12.72 3.72
CA ALA A 137 1.14 11.56 2.92
C ALA A 137 0.07 11.22 1.87
N LEU A 138 -1.22 11.30 2.25
CA LEU A 138 -2.34 11.11 1.34
C LEU A 138 -2.40 12.20 0.26
N TRP A 139 -2.15 13.46 0.63
CA TRP A 139 -2.01 14.56 -0.33
C TRP A 139 -0.90 14.23 -1.34
N ALA A 140 0.27 13.82 -0.86
CA ALA A 140 1.43 13.49 -1.67
C ALA A 140 1.20 12.24 -2.56
N TYR A 141 0.40 11.28 -2.10
CA TYR A 141 -0.02 10.10 -2.89
C TYR A 141 -0.79 10.51 -4.14
N ASN A 142 -1.73 11.45 -4.02
CA ASN A 142 -2.48 11.95 -5.16
C ASN A 142 -1.73 13.00 -6.02
N GLY A 143 -0.47 13.30 -5.70
CA GLY A 143 0.43 14.06 -6.59
C GLY A 143 0.66 15.53 -6.24
N LEU A 144 0.48 15.96 -4.98
CA LEU A 144 0.78 17.33 -4.52
C LEU A 144 0.09 18.44 -5.33
N LEU A 145 -1.19 18.25 -5.66
CA LEU A 145 -1.90 19.15 -6.56
C LEU A 145 -2.61 20.27 -5.80
N ASN A 146 -2.76 21.45 -6.42
CA ASN A 146 -3.48 22.59 -5.81
C ASN A 146 -4.91 22.22 -5.38
N ARG A 147 -5.59 21.36 -6.13
CA ARG A 147 -6.95 20.88 -5.80
C ARG A 147 -7.04 20.05 -4.52
N ASN A 148 -5.91 19.61 -3.97
CA ASN A 148 -5.84 18.90 -2.70
C ASN A 148 -5.66 19.87 -1.52
N ASN A 149 -5.55 21.17 -1.77
CA ASN A 149 -5.59 22.20 -0.75
C ASN A 149 -7.04 22.52 -0.37
N PRO A 150 -7.44 22.35 0.91
CA PRO A 150 -8.81 22.62 1.35
C PRO A 150 -9.20 24.11 1.32
N ASN A 151 -8.26 25.03 1.15
CA ASN A 151 -8.52 26.44 0.85
C ASN A 151 -8.79 26.71 -0.63
N GLN A 152 -8.65 25.71 -1.50
CA GLN A 152 -8.87 25.80 -2.95
C GLN A 152 -9.96 24.86 -3.46
N SER A 153 -10.32 23.84 -2.68
CA SER A 153 -11.32 22.84 -3.05
C SER A 153 -12.01 22.28 -1.80
N SER A 154 -13.33 22.09 -1.88
CA SER A 154 -14.12 21.39 -0.84
C SER A 154 -14.08 19.86 -0.99
N ASN A 155 -13.39 19.35 -2.01
CA ASN A 155 -13.35 17.93 -2.36
C ASN A 155 -11.90 17.46 -2.59
N THR A 156 -11.06 17.65 -1.57
CA THR A 156 -9.66 17.22 -1.59
C THR A 156 -9.54 15.69 -1.58
N TYR A 157 -8.40 15.16 -2.03
CA TYR A 157 -8.18 13.72 -2.01
C TYR A 157 -8.20 13.14 -0.59
N GLN A 158 -7.59 13.83 0.37
CA GLN A 158 -7.53 13.42 1.77
C GLN A 158 -8.94 13.33 2.38
N ASP A 159 -9.79 14.32 2.12
CA ASP A 159 -11.18 14.29 2.58
C ASP A 159 -11.98 13.16 1.93
N LYS A 160 -11.68 12.78 0.67
CA LYS A 160 -12.29 11.59 0.04
C LYS A 160 -11.89 10.32 0.76
N ILE A 161 -10.60 10.17 1.13
CA ILE A 161 -10.13 9.02 1.91
C ILE A 161 -10.84 8.97 3.27
N TYR A 162 -10.96 10.09 3.98
CA TYR A 162 -11.63 10.14 5.28
C TYR A 162 -13.14 9.86 5.17
N LYS A 163 -13.80 10.37 4.11
CA LYS A 163 -15.20 10.03 3.81
C LYS A 163 -15.38 8.55 3.52
N THR A 164 -14.46 7.94 2.75
CA THR A 164 -14.45 6.49 2.50
C THR A 164 -14.28 5.72 3.81
N ALA A 165 -13.35 6.14 4.67
CA ALA A 165 -13.13 5.53 5.98
C ALA A 165 -14.38 5.56 6.87
N GLN A 166 -15.05 6.70 6.92
CA GLN A 166 -16.30 6.84 7.67
C GLN A 166 -17.43 6.00 7.07
N LYS A 167 -17.65 6.09 5.76
CA LYS A 167 -18.79 5.47 5.09
C LYS A 167 -18.71 3.94 5.06
N ILE A 168 -17.50 3.38 4.89
CA ILE A 168 -17.32 1.94 4.69
C ILE A 168 -16.89 1.26 5.98
N TYR A 169 -16.06 1.92 6.80
CA TYR A 169 -15.47 1.32 7.99
C TYR A 169 -15.97 1.92 9.31
N GLY A 170 -16.86 2.93 9.26
CA GLY A 170 -17.37 3.58 10.46
C GLY A 170 -16.35 4.45 11.21
N VAL A 171 -15.16 4.68 10.63
CA VAL A 171 -14.08 5.43 11.28
C VAL A 171 -14.10 6.89 10.86
N LYS A 172 -14.51 7.78 11.77
CA LYS A 172 -14.58 9.23 11.52
C LYS A 172 -13.25 9.90 11.87
N ILE A 173 -12.30 9.85 10.94
CA ILE A 173 -10.98 10.50 11.09
C ILE A 173 -11.15 12.03 11.14
N SER A 174 -10.48 12.68 12.09
CA SER A 174 -10.52 14.14 12.21
C SER A 174 -9.68 14.80 11.11
N SER A 175 -10.19 15.87 10.50
CA SER A 175 -9.41 16.67 9.55
C SER A 175 -8.62 17.77 10.29
N ILE A 176 -7.68 18.39 9.58
CA ILE A 176 -6.92 19.53 10.09
C ILE A 176 -7.66 20.85 9.86
N ASP A 177 -7.37 21.88 10.65
CA ASP A 177 -7.87 23.22 10.37
C ASP A 177 -7.20 23.78 9.10
N LYS A 178 -8.01 24.04 8.07
CA LYS A 178 -7.54 24.62 6.81
C LYS A 178 -6.94 26.03 6.99
N LYS A 179 -7.26 26.74 8.07
CA LYS A 179 -6.66 28.05 8.39
C LYS A 179 -5.16 27.93 8.66
N SER A 180 -4.70 26.76 9.10
CA SER A 180 -3.27 26.46 9.32
C SER A 180 -2.51 26.19 8.01
N LEU A 181 -3.18 26.24 6.86
CA LEU A 181 -2.61 26.00 5.53
C LEU A 181 -2.55 27.29 4.71
N PRO A 182 -1.63 27.39 3.73
CA PRO A 182 -1.62 28.52 2.82
C PRO A 182 -2.92 28.58 2.01
N LYS A 183 -3.32 29.80 1.63
CA LYS A 183 -4.53 30.03 0.82
C LYS A 183 -4.49 29.28 -0.52
N LYS A 184 -3.30 29.15 -1.13
CA LYS A 184 -3.05 28.46 -2.40
C LYS A 184 -1.76 27.65 -2.34
N GLY A 185 -1.59 26.71 -3.27
CA GLY A 185 -0.35 25.94 -3.38
C GLY A 185 -0.26 24.75 -2.43
N ILE A 186 0.92 24.13 -2.45
CA ILE A 186 1.30 23.03 -1.57
C ILE A 186 1.95 23.63 -0.31
N PRO A 187 1.57 23.19 0.90
CA PRO A 187 2.19 23.69 2.13
C PRO A 187 3.66 23.23 2.25
N GLY A 188 4.52 24.11 2.74
CA GLY A 188 5.93 23.81 3.00
C GLY A 188 6.16 23.16 4.37
N LYS A 189 7.34 22.55 4.54
CA LYS A 189 7.76 21.79 5.75
C LYS A 189 7.73 22.54 7.09
N ASN A 190 7.71 23.87 7.07
CA ASN A 190 7.89 24.68 8.29
C ASN A 190 6.61 24.75 9.15
N ILE A 191 5.48 24.29 8.63
CA ILE A 191 4.24 24.23 9.39
C ILE A 191 4.27 22.97 10.25
N LYS A 192 4.11 23.14 11.56
CA LYS A 192 3.91 22.05 12.50
C LYS A 192 2.49 22.16 13.06
N LEU A 193 1.73 21.09 12.95
CA LEU A 193 0.37 21.01 13.45
C LEU A 193 0.37 20.08 14.66
N GLU A 194 -0.40 20.41 15.68
CA GLU A 194 -0.64 19.50 16.79
C GLU A 194 -1.54 18.34 16.36
N THR A 195 -1.44 17.21 17.04
CA THR A 195 -2.42 16.13 16.89
C THR A 195 -3.80 16.67 17.29
N PRO A 196 -4.85 16.50 16.46
CA PRO A 196 -6.19 16.94 16.82
C PRO A 196 -6.66 16.35 18.15
N ALA A 197 -7.39 17.13 18.96
CA ALA A 197 -7.86 16.70 20.28
C ALA A 197 -8.65 15.37 20.25
N LYS A 198 -9.40 15.14 19.17
CA LYS A 198 -9.95 13.83 18.84
C LYS A 198 -9.13 13.21 17.73
N PHE A 199 -8.41 12.14 18.05
CA PHE A 199 -7.64 11.34 17.10
C PHE A 199 -7.98 9.86 17.24
N HIS A 200 -7.55 9.06 16.26
CA HIS A 200 -7.84 7.63 16.23
C HIS A 200 -6.55 6.83 16.03
N GLU A 201 -6.43 5.74 16.78
CA GLU A 201 -5.36 4.78 16.56
C GLU A 201 -5.71 3.81 15.42
N GLY A 202 -4.66 3.40 14.71
CA GLY A 202 -4.67 2.34 13.73
C GLY A 202 -4.39 0.97 14.35
N ASP A 203 -4.20 0.00 13.48
CA ASP A 203 -4.02 -1.42 13.80
C ASP A 203 -2.66 -1.95 13.32
N ILE A 204 -1.63 -1.09 13.33
CA ILE A 204 -0.27 -1.48 12.94
C ILE A 204 0.25 -2.57 13.87
N ILE A 205 0.90 -3.58 13.29
CA ILE A 205 1.56 -4.63 14.07
C ILE A 205 2.76 -4.01 14.81
N LYS A 206 2.79 -4.20 16.13
CA LYS A 206 3.94 -3.92 16.99
C LYS A 206 4.52 -5.24 17.49
N TYR A 207 5.84 -5.26 17.67
CA TYR A 207 6.60 -6.43 18.13
C TYR A 207 7.04 -6.24 19.58
N LYS A 208 7.22 -7.33 20.31
CA LYS A 208 7.66 -7.34 21.70
C LYS A 208 9.09 -7.87 21.82
N ILE A 209 9.75 -7.50 22.91
CA ILE A 209 11.03 -8.11 23.30
C ILE A 209 10.85 -9.62 23.40
N GLY A 210 11.78 -10.38 22.80
CA GLY A 210 11.73 -11.84 22.74
C GLY A 210 11.11 -12.40 21.45
N ASP A 211 10.33 -11.61 20.70
CA ASP A 211 9.80 -12.06 19.42
C ASP A 211 10.92 -12.40 18.44
N ILE A 212 10.72 -13.46 17.65
CA ILE A 212 11.64 -13.83 16.57
C ILE A 212 11.05 -13.36 15.26
N VAL A 213 11.83 -12.63 14.48
CA VAL A 213 11.42 -12.03 13.21
C VAL A 213 12.34 -12.41 12.05
N LEU A 214 11.80 -12.33 10.84
CA LEU A 214 12.51 -12.42 9.56
C LEU A 214 12.24 -11.16 8.72
N ALA A 215 13.05 -10.95 7.69
CA ALA A 215 12.74 -9.96 6.66
C ALA A 215 11.41 -10.29 5.97
N ASP A 216 10.67 -9.24 5.58
CA ASP A 216 9.48 -9.34 4.76
C ASP A 216 9.47 -8.26 3.67
N GLY A 217 9.36 -8.68 2.41
CA GLY A 217 9.37 -7.78 1.25
C GLY A 217 10.72 -7.21 0.84
N LYS A 218 11.82 -7.65 1.48
CA LYS A 218 13.19 -7.29 1.10
C LYS A 218 14.08 -8.50 1.21
N GLU A 219 14.97 -8.68 0.25
CA GLU A 219 15.99 -9.75 0.25
C GLU A 219 17.02 -9.55 1.37
N GLN A 220 17.21 -8.30 1.82
CA GLN A 220 18.10 -7.95 2.91
C GLN A 220 17.50 -6.86 3.80
N LEU A 221 17.74 -6.98 5.11
CA LEU A 221 17.49 -5.92 6.08
C LEU A 221 18.74 -5.15 6.40
N LEU A 222 18.55 -3.83 6.51
CA LEU A 222 19.55 -2.89 6.96
C LEU A 222 19.61 -2.86 8.49
N LEU A 223 20.79 -3.09 9.06
CA LEU A 223 21.08 -2.85 10.47
C LEU A 223 21.64 -1.44 10.65
N LEU A 224 21.10 -0.69 11.61
CA LEU A 224 21.50 0.67 11.94
C LEU A 224 22.13 0.74 13.33
N ASN A 225 23.07 1.67 13.55
CA ASN A 225 23.63 1.87 14.90
C ASN A 225 22.61 2.44 15.92
N GLN A 226 21.61 3.19 15.44
CA GLN A 226 20.51 3.75 16.22
C GLN A 226 19.28 3.97 15.31
N PRO A 227 18.07 4.24 15.86
CA PRO A 227 16.90 4.60 15.06
C PRO A 227 17.18 5.74 14.08
N SER A 228 16.92 5.54 12.79
CA SER A 228 17.31 6.48 11.70
C SER A 228 18.81 6.84 11.64
N GLY A 229 19.68 5.98 12.16
CA GLY A 229 21.14 6.16 12.20
C GLY A 229 21.84 5.72 10.91
N LYS A 230 23.16 5.51 11.03
CA LYS A 230 24.01 5.02 9.93
C LYS A 230 23.94 3.49 9.82
N GLU A 231 24.11 2.99 8.60
CA GLU A 231 24.28 1.56 8.33
C GLU A 231 25.49 1.00 9.08
N VAL A 232 25.29 -0.12 9.78
CA VAL A 232 26.36 -0.92 10.43
C VAL A 232 26.43 -2.35 9.92
N GLY A 233 25.49 -2.75 9.07
CA GLY A 233 25.52 -4.06 8.43
C GLY A 233 24.20 -4.45 7.78
N ARG A 234 24.18 -5.64 7.22
CA ARG A 234 23.01 -6.25 6.60
C ARG A 234 22.84 -7.71 7.01
N VAL A 235 21.59 -8.17 6.93
CA VAL A 235 21.19 -9.57 7.13
C VAL A 235 20.24 -9.99 6.02
N ASP A 236 20.38 -11.21 5.54
CA ASP A 236 19.51 -11.80 4.52
C ASP A 236 18.10 -12.10 5.06
N ASP A 237 17.18 -12.43 4.15
CA ASP A 237 15.78 -12.71 4.45
C ASP A 237 15.51 -14.02 5.19
N LYS A 238 16.51 -14.92 5.25
CA LYS A 238 16.45 -16.20 5.98
C LYS A 238 16.98 -16.08 7.40
N THR A 239 17.67 -14.99 7.72
CA THR A 239 18.31 -14.76 9.01
C THR A 239 17.27 -14.43 10.09
N LYS A 240 17.11 -15.33 11.07
CA LYS A 240 16.29 -15.10 12.27
C LYS A 240 16.93 -14.07 13.19
N LEU A 241 16.12 -13.14 13.66
CA LEU A 241 16.51 -12.06 14.55
C LEU A 241 15.60 -12.04 15.77
N THR A 242 16.16 -11.93 16.97
CA THR A 242 15.37 -11.73 18.20
C THR A 242 15.25 -10.24 18.48
N ILE A 243 14.03 -9.75 18.74
CA ILE A 243 13.81 -8.38 19.23
C ILE A 243 14.35 -8.29 20.66
N ILE A 244 15.25 -7.34 20.89
CA ILE A 244 15.86 -7.10 22.21
C ILE A 244 15.51 -5.73 22.79
N GLU A 245 14.98 -4.80 21.97
CA GLU A 245 14.55 -3.48 22.43
C GLU A 245 13.53 -2.85 21.46
N GLY A 246 12.64 -2.00 21.97
CA GLY A 246 11.69 -1.21 21.17
C GLY A 246 10.22 -1.63 21.37
N PRO A 247 9.29 -1.00 20.63
CA PRO A 247 9.53 -0.04 19.55
C PRO A 247 10.06 1.32 20.03
N LYS A 248 10.96 1.93 19.25
CA LYS A 248 11.30 3.36 19.35
C LYS A 248 10.75 4.12 18.16
N LEU A 249 9.92 5.13 18.39
CA LEU A 249 9.44 6.04 17.34
C LEU A 249 10.53 7.05 17.00
N LYS A 250 10.95 7.08 15.74
CA LYS A 250 11.85 8.12 15.21
C LYS A 250 11.48 8.44 13.77
N ASN A 251 11.37 9.73 13.44
CA ASN A 251 11.07 10.18 12.08
C ASN A 251 9.86 9.45 11.47
N GLY A 252 8.80 9.24 12.26
CA GLY A 252 7.57 8.57 11.83
C GLY A 252 7.69 7.10 11.47
N PHE A 253 8.72 6.41 11.98
CA PHE A 253 8.86 4.97 11.87
C PHE A 253 9.14 4.36 13.24
N TYR A 254 8.60 3.16 13.47
CA TYR A 254 8.96 2.35 14.62
C TYR A 254 10.22 1.53 14.29
N PHE A 255 11.23 1.66 15.14
CA PHE A 255 12.48 0.91 15.08
C PHE A 255 12.56 -0.09 16.23
N TYR A 256 13.18 -1.23 15.94
CA TYR A 256 13.43 -2.29 16.92
C TYR A 256 14.90 -2.64 16.91
N LYS A 257 15.49 -2.81 18.08
CA LYS A 257 16.84 -3.35 18.20
C LYS A 257 16.75 -4.86 18.17
N VAL A 258 17.63 -5.49 17.40
CA VAL A 258 17.62 -6.92 17.17
C VAL A 258 18.98 -7.53 17.29
N LYS A 259 19.02 -8.82 17.65
CA LYS A 259 20.24 -9.62 17.71
C LYS A 259 20.06 -10.93 16.96
N ASN A 260 21.06 -11.31 16.17
CA ASN A 260 21.21 -12.66 15.66
C ASN A 260 22.01 -13.49 16.68
N LYS A 261 21.43 -14.58 17.18
CA LYS A 261 22.07 -15.45 18.19
C LYS A 261 23.28 -16.23 17.65
N GLU A 262 23.29 -16.58 16.38
CA GLU A 262 24.32 -17.42 15.74
C GLU A 262 25.53 -16.60 15.25
N LYS A 263 25.28 -15.41 14.68
CA LYS A 263 26.28 -14.58 13.99
C LYS A 263 26.77 -13.38 14.83
N ASN A 264 26.29 -13.26 16.08
CA ASN A 264 26.55 -12.14 16.99
C ASN A 264 26.38 -10.73 16.35
N LYS A 265 25.49 -10.61 15.36
CA LYS A 265 25.14 -9.33 14.72
C LYS A 265 24.03 -8.65 15.50
N GLU A 266 24.19 -7.36 15.77
CA GLU A 266 23.21 -6.54 16.49
C GLU A 266 23.01 -5.19 15.78
N GLY A 267 21.80 -4.64 15.84
CA GLY A 267 21.51 -3.32 15.32
C GLY A 267 20.03 -2.98 15.35
N TRP A 268 19.68 -1.79 14.88
CA TRP A 268 18.30 -1.31 14.76
C TRP A 268 17.76 -1.54 13.35
N ILE A 269 16.51 -2.00 13.26
CA ILE A 269 15.80 -2.23 12.00
C ILE A 269 14.46 -1.49 11.97
N TYR A 270 13.93 -1.26 10.78
CA TYR A 270 12.56 -0.75 10.59
C TYR A 270 11.53 -1.85 10.84
N GLY A 271 10.44 -1.52 11.55
CA GLY A 271 9.31 -2.44 11.76
C GLY A 271 8.56 -2.80 10.47
N ASN A 272 8.62 -1.95 9.43
CA ASN A 272 7.84 -2.10 8.18
C ASN A 272 8.30 -3.27 7.29
N TRP A 273 9.50 -3.81 7.54
CA TRP A 273 10.15 -4.81 6.68
C TRP A 273 10.42 -6.11 7.42
N ILE A 274 9.70 -6.36 8.51
CA ILE A 274 9.81 -7.59 9.27
C ILE A 274 8.47 -8.28 9.42
N LYS A 275 8.52 -9.60 9.60
CA LYS A 275 7.39 -10.43 10.02
C LYS A 275 7.79 -11.31 11.20
N ILE A 276 6.84 -11.56 12.09
CA ILE A 276 7.03 -12.50 13.19
C ILE A 276 7.02 -13.94 12.68
N VAL A 277 7.93 -14.76 13.20
CA VAL A 277 7.95 -16.22 12.95
C VAL A 277 7.62 -17.01 14.21
N ASN A 278 8.08 -16.57 15.39
CA ASN A 278 7.70 -17.13 16.67
C ASN A 278 7.35 -16.00 17.64
N LYS A 279 6.20 -16.10 18.31
CA LYS A 279 5.80 -15.18 19.38
C LYS A 279 6.48 -15.55 20.68
N SER A 280 7.01 -14.55 21.37
CA SER A 280 7.27 -14.67 22.80
C SER A 280 5.95 -14.82 23.56
N SER A 281 5.97 -15.63 24.63
CA SER A 281 4.83 -15.79 25.55
C SER A 281 4.54 -14.50 26.31
#